data_AF-A0AAU2LET7-F1
#
_entry.id   AF-A0AAU2LET7-F1
#
_cell.length_a   1.000
_cell.length_b   1.000
_cell.length_c   1.000
_cell.angle_alpha   90.00
_cell.angle_beta   90.00
_cell.angle_gamma   90.00
#
_symmetry.space_group_name_H-M   'P 1'
#
loop_
_entity.id
_entity.type
_entity.pdbx_description
1 polymer ?
#
loop_
_entity_poly.entity_id
_entity_poly.type
_entity_poly.pdbx_seq_one_letter_code
_entity_poly.pdbx_strand_id
1 'polypeptide(L)'
;MINRDISLRLAAGRGRLVTQLADAAASWGGQVPEDPGITELADLLEAAANGVPARPGDPGPNPRTLLAGAVEDLRAAARLGGLLPAVTLWHLQRAIDQEHTAHQQNTAPARRLGNGR
;
A
#
# COMPACT_ATOMS: atom_id res chain seq x y z
N MET A 1 23.50 8.38 -3.71
CA MET A 1 22.41 9.29 -4.18
C MET A 1 21.32 8.60 -5.01
N ILE A 2 21.34 7.25 -5.12
CA ILE A 2 20.44 6.44 -5.99
C ILE A 2 18.95 6.56 -5.64
N ASN A 3 18.62 6.84 -4.39
CA ASN A 3 17.22 6.90 -3.93
C ASN A 3 16.43 8.06 -4.59
N ARG A 4 17.08 9.21 -4.85
CA ARG A 4 16.40 10.41 -5.38
C ARG A 4 15.95 10.23 -6.83
N ASP A 5 16.81 9.65 -7.67
CA ASP A 5 16.51 9.40 -9.08
C ASP A 5 15.42 8.34 -9.26
N ILE A 6 15.41 7.32 -8.39
CA ILE A 6 14.35 6.30 -8.38
C ILE A 6 13.02 6.94 -7.94
N SER A 7 13.01 7.72 -6.86
CA SER A 7 11.80 8.42 -6.41
C SER A 7 11.24 9.37 -7.48
N LEU A 8 12.10 10.11 -8.19
CA LEU A 8 11.70 11.01 -9.28
C LEU A 8 11.10 10.24 -10.47
N ARG A 9 11.71 9.12 -10.86
CA ARG A 9 11.18 8.26 -11.92
C ARG A 9 9.85 7.62 -11.54
N LEU A 10 9.71 7.19 -10.28
CA LEU A 10 8.46 6.66 -9.75
C LEU A 10 7.37 7.73 -9.75
N ALA A 11 7.69 8.95 -9.30
CA ALA A 11 6.76 10.08 -9.27
C ALA A 11 6.32 10.50 -10.67
N ALA A 12 7.25 10.57 -11.64
CA ALA A 12 6.94 10.88 -13.03
C ALA A 12 6.11 9.78 -13.72
N GLY A 13 6.40 8.51 -13.43
CA GLY A 13 5.62 7.37 -13.90
C GLY A 13 4.20 7.39 -13.33
N ARG A 14 4.06 7.68 -12.02
CA ARG A 14 2.77 7.83 -11.35
C ARG A 14 1.96 8.98 -11.93
N GLY A 15 2.56 10.15 -12.12
CA GLY A 15 1.88 11.31 -12.71
C GLY A 15 1.29 11.02 -14.09
N ARG A 16 2.07 10.36 -14.97
CA ARG A 16 1.58 9.95 -16.30
C ARG A 16 0.38 9.00 -16.22
N LEU A 17 0.42 8.02 -15.31
CA LEU A 17 -0.67 7.06 -15.14
C LEU A 17 -1.93 7.72 -14.59
N VAL A 18 -1.80 8.65 -13.64
CA VAL A 18 -2.93 9.43 -13.12
C VAL A 18 -3.55 10.31 -14.22
N THR A 19 -2.76 10.94 -15.07
CA THR A 19 -3.27 11.71 -16.22
C THR A 19 -4.03 10.81 -17.21
N GLN A 20 -3.48 9.64 -17.57
CA GLN A 20 -4.16 8.70 -18.46
C GLN A 20 -5.48 8.18 -17.85
N LEU A 21 -5.50 7.96 -16.54
CA LEU A 21 -6.71 7.59 -15.82
C LEU A 21 -7.72 8.74 -15.80
N ALA A 22 -7.27 9.98 -15.62
CA ALA A 22 -8.12 11.17 -15.66
C ALA A 22 -8.74 11.36 -17.05
N ASP A 23 -7.97 11.19 -18.13
CA ASP A 23 -8.47 11.25 -19.51
C ASP A 23 -9.51 10.14 -19.78
N ALA A 24 -9.25 8.92 -19.31
CA ALA A 24 -10.19 7.80 -19.43
C ALA A 24 -11.46 8.00 -18.60
N ALA A 25 -11.33 8.45 -17.36
CA ALA A 25 -12.46 8.74 -16.48
C ALA A 25 -13.31 9.89 -17.00
N ALA A 26 -12.70 10.92 -17.60
CA ALA A 26 -13.41 12.02 -18.25
C ALA A 26 -14.28 11.52 -19.41
N SER A 27 -13.82 10.50 -20.16
CA SER A 27 -14.65 9.85 -21.20
C SER A 27 -15.90 9.15 -20.66
N TRP A 28 -15.92 8.83 -19.36
CA TRP A 28 -17.04 8.25 -18.62
C TRP A 28 -17.75 9.26 -17.68
N GLY A 29 -17.38 10.54 -17.74
CA GLY A 29 -17.97 11.60 -16.93
C GLY A 29 -17.49 11.69 -15.47
N GLY A 30 -16.42 10.98 -15.10
CA GLY A 30 -15.82 11.01 -13.77
C GLY A 30 -14.62 11.96 -13.67
N GLN A 31 -14.43 12.59 -12.51
CA GLN A 31 -13.22 13.36 -12.19
C GLN A 31 -12.27 12.51 -11.33
N VAL A 32 -10.98 12.49 -11.69
CA VAL A 32 -9.93 11.85 -10.90
C VAL A 32 -9.23 12.93 -10.07
N PRO A 33 -9.09 12.76 -8.74
CA PRO A 33 -8.32 13.66 -7.88
C PRO A 33 -6.86 13.78 -8.33
N GLU A 34 -6.19 14.89 -7.99
CA GLU A 34 -4.77 15.13 -8.37
C GLU A 34 -3.78 14.16 -7.71
N ASP A 35 -4.08 13.70 -6.50
CA ASP A 35 -3.26 12.73 -5.76
C ASP A 35 -4.15 11.65 -5.12
N PRO A 36 -4.74 10.74 -5.92
CA PRO A 36 -5.68 9.77 -5.39
C PRO A 36 -4.92 8.65 -4.66
N GLY A 37 -5.37 8.32 -3.46
CA GLY A 37 -4.94 7.14 -2.73
C GLY A 37 -5.52 5.87 -3.34
N ILE A 38 -5.06 4.71 -2.84
CA ILE A 38 -5.45 3.40 -3.37
C ILE A 38 -6.96 3.15 -3.21
N THR A 39 -7.56 3.66 -2.13
CA THR A 39 -9.00 3.55 -1.88
C THR A 39 -9.79 4.44 -2.82
N GLU A 40 -9.39 5.70 -3.00
CA GLU A 40 -10.07 6.62 -3.93
C GLU A 40 -9.99 6.12 -5.38
N LEU A 41 -8.86 5.51 -5.78
CA LEU A 41 -8.73 4.86 -7.08
C LEU A 41 -9.69 3.68 -7.24
N ALA A 42 -9.86 2.86 -6.20
CA ALA A 42 -10.80 1.75 -6.23
C ALA A 42 -12.25 2.24 -6.39
N ASP A 43 -12.63 3.29 -5.68
CA ASP A 43 -14.00 3.84 -5.75
C ASP A 43 -14.28 4.49 -7.12
N LEU A 44 -13.30 5.16 -7.72
CA LEU A 44 -13.41 5.73 -9.07
C LEU A 44 -13.57 4.65 -10.14
N LEU A 45 -12.80 3.56 -10.05
CA LEU A 45 -12.92 2.43 -10.98
C LEU A 45 -14.24 1.67 -10.79
N GLU A 46 -14.75 1.58 -9.56
CA GLU A 46 -16.06 0.99 -9.28
C GLU A 46 -17.20 1.84 -9.86
N ALA A 47 -17.13 3.17 -9.72
CA ALA A 47 -18.07 4.10 -10.33
C ALA A 47 -18.06 4.00 -11.86
N ALA A 48 -16.86 3.93 -12.46
CA ALA A 48 -16.70 3.72 -13.91
C ALA A 48 -17.28 2.37 -14.36
N ALA A 49 -17.03 1.28 -13.61
CA ALA A 49 -17.57 -0.05 -13.92
C ALA A 49 -19.10 -0.08 -13.89
N ASN A 50 -19.72 0.70 -12.99
CA ASN A 50 -21.17 0.82 -12.87
C ASN A 50 -21.79 1.69 -13.97
N GLY A 51 -21.02 2.62 -14.55
CA GLY A 51 -21.43 3.44 -15.70
C GLY A 51 -21.32 2.74 -17.06
N VAL A 52 -20.65 1.58 -17.13
CA VAL A 52 -20.47 0.82 -18.38
C VAL A 52 -21.74 0.00 -18.68
N PRO A 53 -22.48 0.30 -19.77
CA PRO A 53 -23.64 -0.49 -20.14
C PRO A 53 -23.23 -1.93 -20.48
N ALA A 54 -23.90 -2.91 -19.86
CA ALA A 54 -23.70 -4.32 -20.17
C ALA A 54 -24.21 -4.59 -21.58
N ARG A 55 -23.32 -4.60 -22.58
CA ARG A 55 -23.68 -4.94 -23.96
C ARG A 55 -23.56 -6.45 -24.15
N PRO A 56 -24.66 -7.20 -24.35
CA PRO A 56 -24.56 -8.63 -24.60
C PRO A 56 -23.96 -8.86 -25.99
N GLY A 57 -22.96 -9.74 -26.10
CA GLY A 57 -22.48 -10.26 -27.39
C GLY A 57 -21.13 -9.73 -27.89
N ASP A 58 -20.37 -8.99 -27.11
CA ASP A 58 -19.00 -8.59 -27.49
C ASP A 58 -18.00 -9.74 -27.17
N PRO A 59 -17.23 -10.26 -28.15
CA PRO A 59 -16.30 -11.38 -27.92
C PRO A 59 -15.05 -11.02 -27.10
N GLY A 60 -14.90 -9.76 -26.67
CA GLY A 60 -13.81 -9.31 -25.80
C GLY A 60 -14.10 -9.47 -24.30
N PRO A 61 -13.05 -9.46 -23.44
CA PRO A 61 -13.25 -9.38 -21.99
C PRO A 61 -14.06 -8.13 -21.67
N ASN A 62 -15.25 -8.33 -21.07
CA ASN A 62 -16.17 -7.25 -20.74
C ASN A 62 -15.43 -6.16 -19.94
N PRO A 63 -15.39 -4.90 -20.40
CA PRO A 63 -14.69 -3.82 -19.70
C PRO A 63 -15.15 -3.66 -18.26
N ARG A 64 -16.42 -3.97 -17.96
CA ARG A 64 -16.94 -4.01 -16.59
C ARG A 64 -16.24 -5.06 -15.71
N THR A 65 -15.96 -6.24 -16.26
CA THR A 65 -15.27 -7.33 -15.55
C THR A 65 -13.80 -6.98 -15.30
N LEU A 66 -13.14 -6.35 -16.27
CA LEU A 66 -11.74 -5.89 -16.11
C LEU A 66 -11.64 -4.80 -15.03
N LEU A 67 -12.56 -3.83 -15.03
CA LEU A 67 -12.61 -2.79 -14.01
C LEU A 67 -12.91 -3.38 -12.62
N ALA A 68 -13.84 -4.33 -12.52
CA ALA A 68 -14.14 -5.01 -11.25
C ALA A 68 -12.92 -5.75 -10.68
N GLY A 69 -12.15 -6.45 -11.53
CA GLY A 69 -10.90 -7.08 -11.10
C GLY A 69 -9.87 -6.07 -10.58
N ALA A 70 -9.73 -4.93 -11.27
CA ALA A 70 -8.83 -3.86 -10.82
C ALA A 70 -9.26 -3.25 -9.47
N VAL A 71 -10.58 -3.11 -9.22
CA VAL A 71 -11.11 -2.67 -7.92
C VAL A 71 -10.77 -3.66 -6.81
N GLU A 72 -10.91 -4.96 -7.08
CA GLU A 72 -10.56 -6.01 -6.11
C GLU A 72 -9.07 -5.99 -5.76
N ASP A 73 -8.20 -5.85 -6.77
CA ASP A 73 -6.75 -5.75 -6.59
C ASP A 73 -6.35 -4.52 -5.77
N LEU A 74 -6.94 -3.35 -6.05
CA LEU A 74 -6.70 -2.13 -5.28
C LEU A 74 -7.19 -2.27 -3.84
N ARG A 75 -8.36 -2.86 -3.61
CA ARG A 75 -8.87 -3.14 -2.25
C ARG A 75 -7.97 -4.13 -1.51
N ALA A 76 -7.43 -5.14 -2.18
CA ALA A 76 -6.44 -6.05 -1.60
C ALA A 76 -5.16 -5.30 -1.23
N ALA A 77 -4.64 -4.44 -2.11
CA ALA A 77 -3.49 -3.59 -1.84
C ALA A 77 -3.72 -2.63 -0.66
N ALA A 78 -4.91 -2.01 -0.56
CA ALA A 78 -5.28 -1.14 0.55
C ALA A 78 -5.30 -1.89 1.89
N ARG A 79 -5.80 -3.13 1.91
CA ARG A 79 -5.74 -4.00 3.12
C ARG A 79 -4.31 -4.29 3.53
N LEU A 80 -3.42 -4.55 2.56
CA LEU A 80 -1.99 -4.76 2.82
C LEU A 80 -1.32 -3.48 3.35
N GLY A 81 -1.64 -2.31 2.78
CA GLY A 81 -1.16 -1.01 3.26
C GLY A 81 -1.67 -0.65 4.66
N GLY A 82 -2.90 -1.05 4.99
CA GLY A 82 -3.49 -0.91 6.32
C GLY A 82 -2.87 -1.80 7.40
N LEU A 83 -2.09 -2.83 7.01
CA LEU A 83 -1.32 -3.66 7.95
C LEU A 83 0.05 -3.07 8.29
N LEU A 84 0.52 -2.07 7.53
CA LEU A 84 1.81 -1.42 7.77
C LEU A 84 1.93 -0.80 9.18
N PRO A 85 0.89 -0.12 9.72
CA PRO A 85 0.90 0.34 11.11
C PRO A 85 1.02 -0.81 12.12
N ALA A 86 0.32 -1.92 11.91
CA ALA A 86 0.37 -3.08 12.80
C ALA A 86 1.76 -3.75 12.79
N VAL A 87 2.37 -3.90 11.61
CA VAL A 87 3.74 -4.39 11.45
C VAL A 87 4.74 -3.45 12.11
N THR A 88 4.57 -2.13 11.94
CA THR A 88 5.42 -1.11 12.58
C THR A 88 5.33 -1.18 14.10
N LEU A 89 4.11 -1.28 14.66
CA LEU A 89 3.89 -1.44 16.10
C LEU A 89 4.50 -2.73 16.63
N TRP A 90 4.38 -3.84 15.90
CA TRP A 90 5.02 -5.10 16.27
C TRP A 90 6.55 -4.98 16.33
N HIS A 91 7.17 -4.35 15.32
CA HIS A 91 8.61 -4.13 15.31
C HIS A 91 9.06 -3.18 16.44
N LEU A 92 8.28 -2.14 16.73
CA LEU A 92 8.56 -1.22 17.83
C LEU A 92 8.51 -1.94 19.19
N GLN A 93 7.46 -2.73 19.43
CA GLN A 93 7.35 -3.54 20.64
C GLN A 93 8.54 -4.48 20.80
N ARG A 94 8.94 -5.15 19.71
CA ARG A 94 10.08 -6.06 19.72
C ARG A 94 11.40 -5.35 20.03
N ALA A 95 11.58 -4.11 19.56
CA ALA A 95 12.75 -3.31 19.90
C ALA A 95 12.78 -2.94 21.40
N ILE A 96 11.63 -2.55 21.97
CA ILE A 96 11.49 -2.27 23.40
C ILE A 96 11.82 -3.51 24.24
N ASP A 97 11.29 -4.68 23.86
CA ASP A 97 11.56 -5.93 24.57
C ASP A 97 13.05 -6.33 24.53
N GLN A 98 13.71 -6.09 23.40
CA GLN A 98 15.15 -6.32 23.23
C GLN A 98 15.98 -5.37 24.09
N GLU A 99 15.62 -4.08 24.13
CA GLU A 99 16.28 -3.08 24.98
C GLU A 99 16.15 -3.44 26.46
N HIS A 100 14.95 -3.84 26.90
CA HIS A 100 14.70 -4.28 28.28
C HIS A 100 15.53 -5.52 28.64
N THR A 101 15.59 -6.50 27.74
CA THR A 101 16.39 -7.72 27.95
C THR A 101 17.88 -7.40 28.03
N ALA A 102 18.39 -6.52 27.18
CA ALA A 102 19.78 -6.07 27.20
C ALA A 102 20.12 -5.31 28.49
N HIS A 103 19.22 -4.43 28.95
CA HIS A 103 19.39 -3.70 30.22
C HIS A 103 19.40 -4.65 31.43
N GLN A 104 18.53 -5.66 31.46
CA GLN A 104 18.50 -6.67 32.53
C GLN A 104 19.75 -7.55 32.55
N GLN A 105 20.28 -7.92 31.39
CA GLN A 105 21.54 -8.65 31.28
C GLN A 105 22.74 -7.82 31.73
N ASN A 106 22.70 -6.50 31.54
CA ASN A 106 23.76 -5.58 31.95
C ASN A 106 23.67 -5.15 33.43
N THR A 107 22.52 -5.36 34.09
CA THR A 107 22.33 -5.11 35.54
C THR A 107 22.36 -6.38 36.40
N ALA A 108 22.48 -7.56 35.81
CA ALA A 108 22.76 -8.78 36.58
C ALA A 108 24.14 -8.64 37.26
N PRO A 109 24.23 -8.69 38.61
CA PRO A 109 25.51 -8.54 39.28
C PRO A 109 26.39 -9.73 38.93
N ALA A 110 27.65 -9.46 38.55
CA ALA A 110 28.71 -10.44 38.45
C ALA A 110 28.97 -11.07 39.84
N ARG A 111 28.09 -11.97 40.27
CA ARG A 111 28.23 -12.75 41.51
C ARG A 111 28.54 -14.18 41.11
N ARG A 112 29.82 -14.46 40.90
CA ARG A 112 30.55 -15.69 41.30
C ARG A 112 31.92 -15.74 40.62
N LEU A 113 32.86 -14.96 41.12
CA LEU A 113 34.28 -15.29 41.05
C LEU A 113 34.93 -14.80 42.34
N GLY A 114 34.97 -15.70 43.32
CA GLY A 114 35.47 -15.39 44.65
C GLY A 114 34.90 -16.35 45.68
N ASN A 115 35.39 -17.58 45.69
CA ASN A 115 35.73 -18.24 46.96
C ASN A 115 36.86 -19.23 46.67
N GLY A 116 38.07 -18.77 46.96
CA GLY A 116 39.25 -19.61 46.99
C GLY A 116 39.19 -20.56 48.19
N ARG A 117 39.84 -21.71 47.96
CA ARG A 117 40.53 -22.61 48.91
C ARG A 117 40.01 -22.68 50.34
#